data_AF-A0A2H5RU24-F1
#
_entry.id   AF-A0A2H5RU24-F1
#
_cell.length_a   1.000
_cell.length_b   1.000
_cell.length_c   1.000
_cell.angle_alpha   90.00
_cell.angle_beta   90.00
_cell.angle_gamma   90.00
#
_symmetry.space_group_name_H-M   'P 1'
#
loop_
_entity.id
_entity.type
_entity.pdbx_description
1 polymer ?
#
loop_
_entity_poly.entity_id
_entity_poly.type
_entity_poly.pdbx_seq_one_letter_code
_entity_poly.pdbx_strand_id
1 'polypeptide(L)'
;MNTYQEDITDDYQQYSEQDYNVTIYAGEEPNITEFHAHSIILRCRSQYFRTALSSNWAEKENGMYILRKPNISGKIFQIILRYIYSGMVNFNKFEKIEYLEFLKATDELAFDKIRDYCIKIICQETEILFEIERFSTMPPRILELLLQQDKLELEEIDIWGYLIRWTYAQNPTIEFEPSKWTENDIEMMKDTIENLIPLIRFDNISYKDYFEKINPYEKLLSKKILRYYSNLNSESSELDSSIITQKDLFYSLFLNWINKKDNNQKSRKFLQYNFKLLLRGSRDGFDGNAFHYRCDNKGATIIIAKIKDSKQLVGGYNPLDWKGRNSKSTTDSFIFLFDDHKDVNSGKIGRVIHTKHAIRCYNNWGPIFGAYNSLAMSNNLAMNQNGEWSSIPPIPSSYPDLNIPNKFEIDDYEVFQVIKK
;
A
#
# COMPACT_ATOMS: atom_id res chain seq x y z
N MET A 1 -10.28 -33.70 -13.57
CA MET A 1 -11.32 -33.42 -14.58
C MET A 1 -10.60 -32.97 -15.84
N ASN A 2 -10.73 -33.70 -16.95
CA ASN A 2 -10.29 -33.23 -18.27
C ASN A 2 -11.43 -32.42 -18.87
N THR A 3 -11.48 -31.14 -18.53
CA THR A 3 -12.47 -30.19 -19.08
C THR A 3 -11.91 -29.57 -20.35
N TYR A 4 -12.65 -29.71 -21.46
CA TYR A 4 -12.46 -28.93 -22.68
C TYR A 4 -13.25 -27.62 -22.55
N GLN A 5 -12.63 -26.51 -22.95
CA GLN A 5 -13.22 -25.19 -22.90
C GLN A 5 -13.01 -24.54 -24.26
N GLU A 6 -14.11 -24.21 -24.94
CA GLU A 6 -14.09 -23.58 -26.26
C GLU A 6 -14.28 -22.07 -26.10
N ASP A 7 -13.42 -21.29 -26.75
CA ASP A 7 -13.53 -19.84 -26.79
C ASP A 7 -14.48 -19.43 -27.92
N ILE A 8 -15.77 -19.29 -27.59
CA ILE A 8 -16.82 -18.85 -28.52
C ILE A 8 -16.87 -17.32 -28.68
N THR A 9 -15.83 -16.61 -28.25
CA THR A 9 -15.91 -15.15 -28.14
C THR A 9 -15.83 -14.43 -29.49
N ASP A 10 -15.40 -15.08 -30.56
CA ASP A 10 -15.45 -14.49 -31.90
C ASP A 10 -16.82 -14.73 -32.58
N ASP A 11 -17.60 -15.70 -32.10
CA ASP A 11 -18.88 -16.10 -32.70
C ASP A 11 -20.09 -15.33 -32.14
N TYR A 12 -19.93 -14.57 -31.05
CA TYR A 12 -21.08 -13.93 -30.38
C TYR A 12 -21.80 -12.88 -31.23
N GLN A 13 -21.10 -12.22 -32.15
CA GLN A 13 -21.71 -11.24 -33.06
C GLN A 13 -22.76 -11.92 -33.95
N GLN A 14 -22.42 -13.10 -34.47
CA GLN A 14 -23.35 -13.91 -35.26
C GLN A 14 -24.59 -14.30 -34.45
N TYR A 15 -24.43 -14.62 -33.16
CA TYR A 15 -25.56 -14.91 -32.28
C TYR A 15 -26.42 -13.68 -31.99
N SER A 16 -25.84 -12.47 -31.94
CA SER A 16 -26.58 -11.25 -31.58
C SER A 16 -27.39 -10.63 -32.73
N GLU A 17 -27.09 -10.98 -33.97
CA GLU A 17 -27.73 -10.41 -35.18
C GLU A 17 -29.03 -11.12 -35.59
N GLN A 18 -29.32 -12.31 -35.04
CA GLN A 18 -30.51 -13.09 -35.35
C GLN A 18 -31.40 -13.21 -34.11
N ASP A 19 -32.72 -13.26 -34.30
CA ASP A 19 -33.74 -13.49 -33.26
C ASP A 19 -33.65 -12.59 -32.00
N TYR A 20 -32.93 -11.47 -32.09
CA TYR A 20 -32.81 -10.51 -31.02
C TYR A 20 -34.19 -9.92 -30.69
N ASN A 21 -34.41 -9.63 -29.42
CA ASN A 21 -35.65 -9.03 -28.93
C ASN A 21 -35.43 -7.82 -28.01
N VAL A 22 -34.18 -7.34 -27.95
CA VAL A 22 -33.76 -6.16 -27.20
C VAL A 22 -32.86 -5.31 -28.09
N THR A 23 -33.14 -4.01 -28.14
CA THR A 23 -32.27 -2.97 -28.69
C THR A 23 -31.74 -2.12 -27.53
N ILE A 24 -30.43 -1.90 -27.50
CA ILE A 24 -29.75 -1.13 -26.46
C ILE A 24 -28.98 0.01 -27.11
N TYR A 25 -29.26 1.24 -26.68
CA TYR A 25 -28.53 2.43 -27.09
C TYR A 25 -27.55 2.81 -25.98
N ALA A 26 -26.25 2.72 -26.25
CA ALA A 26 -25.20 3.07 -25.28
C ALA A 26 -24.44 4.32 -25.72
N GLY A 27 -24.10 5.19 -24.77
CA GLY A 27 -23.46 6.48 -25.00
C GLY A 27 -24.46 7.63 -25.11
N GLU A 28 -23.92 8.84 -25.25
CA GLU A 28 -24.66 10.09 -25.41
C GLU A 28 -24.37 10.70 -26.78
N GLU A 29 -25.31 11.50 -27.30
CA GLU A 29 -25.16 12.22 -28.57
C GLU A 29 -23.86 13.06 -28.59
N PRO A 30 -23.07 13.03 -29.67
CA PRO A 30 -23.31 12.37 -30.97
C PRO A 30 -22.79 10.92 -31.05
N ASN A 31 -22.31 10.34 -29.94
CA ASN A 31 -21.58 9.07 -29.91
C ASN A 31 -22.44 7.90 -29.40
N ILE A 32 -23.68 7.78 -29.86
CA ILE A 32 -24.57 6.67 -29.51
C ILE A 32 -24.23 5.45 -30.39
N THR A 33 -24.12 4.28 -29.76
CA THR A 33 -23.99 3.00 -30.45
C THR A 33 -25.20 2.13 -30.16
N GLU A 34 -25.79 1.56 -31.22
CA GLU A 34 -26.90 0.62 -31.14
C GLU A 34 -26.40 -0.83 -31.04
N PHE A 35 -27.00 -1.59 -30.14
CA PHE A 35 -26.70 -3.01 -29.93
C PHE A 35 -27.97 -3.84 -29.93
N HIS A 36 -27.88 -5.04 -30.48
CA HIS A 36 -28.95 -6.04 -30.49
C HIS A 36 -28.62 -7.19 -29.52
N ALA A 37 -29.63 -7.67 -28.79
CA ALA A 37 -29.43 -8.71 -27.78
C ALA A 37 -30.68 -9.55 -27.48
N HIS A 38 -30.44 -10.66 -26.77
CA HIS A 38 -31.46 -11.59 -26.32
C HIS A 38 -31.81 -11.35 -24.85
N SER A 39 -33.05 -11.01 -24.57
CA SER A 39 -33.54 -10.77 -23.20
C SER A 39 -33.28 -11.96 -22.27
N ILE A 40 -33.44 -13.20 -22.76
CA ILE A 40 -33.19 -14.40 -21.93
C ILE A 40 -31.73 -14.49 -21.46
N ILE A 41 -30.77 -14.20 -22.35
CA ILE A 41 -29.34 -14.23 -22.02
C ILE A 41 -29.01 -13.11 -21.04
N LEU A 42 -29.47 -11.88 -21.32
CA LEU A 42 -29.27 -10.72 -20.44
C LEU A 42 -29.78 -11.00 -19.01
N ARG A 43 -31.02 -11.49 -18.86
CA ARG A 43 -31.65 -11.78 -17.56
C ARG A 43 -30.99 -12.93 -16.79
N CYS A 44 -30.37 -13.86 -17.51
CA CYS A 44 -29.59 -14.95 -16.90
C CYS A 44 -28.26 -14.46 -16.32
N ARG A 45 -27.66 -13.43 -16.94
CA ARG A 45 -26.28 -12.99 -16.64
C ARG A 45 -26.21 -11.83 -15.65
N SER A 46 -27.25 -11.02 -15.52
CA SER A 46 -27.28 -9.91 -14.57
C SER A 46 -28.64 -9.68 -13.93
N GLN A 47 -28.62 -9.35 -12.63
CA GLN A 47 -29.82 -9.02 -11.87
C GLN A 47 -30.43 -7.69 -12.33
N TYR A 48 -29.61 -6.74 -12.77
CA TYR A 48 -30.08 -5.49 -13.38
C TYR A 48 -30.98 -5.79 -14.58
N PHE A 49 -30.49 -6.57 -15.55
CA PHE A 49 -31.28 -6.91 -16.74
C PHE A 49 -32.47 -7.79 -16.40
N ARG A 50 -32.34 -8.68 -15.40
CA ARG A 50 -33.47 -9.46 -14.88
C ARG A 50 -34.62 -8.56 -14.47
N THR A 51 -34.33 -7.52 -13.69
CA THR A 51 -35.32 -6.54 -13.23
C THR A 51 -35.82 -5.68 -14.40
N ALA A 52 -34.91 -5.03 -15.14
CA ALA A 52 -35.22 -4.09 -16.22
C ALA A 52 -36.13 -4.68 -17.31
N LEU A 53 -35.96 -5.97 -17.62
CA LEU A 53 -36.74 -6.68 -18.65
C LEU A 53 -37.94 -7.47 -18.09
N SER A 54 -38.11 -7.52 -16.76
CA SER A 54 -39.22 -8.26 -16.12
C SER A 54 -40.47 -7.44 -15.83
N SER A 55 -40.36 -6.11 -15.80
CA SER A 55 -41.44 -5.16 -15.50
C SER A 55 -41.56 -4.11 -16.61
N ASN A 56 -42.61 -3.25 -16.55
CA ASN A 56 -42.86 -2.11 -17.47
C ASN A 56 -41.76 -1.02 -17.45
N TRP A 57 -40.52 -1.35 -17.09
CA TRP A 57 -39.42 -0.40 -17.03
C TRP A 57 -38.81 -0.18 -18.43
N ALA A 58 -38.50 -1.26 -19.15
CA ALA A 58 -38.07 -1.15 -20.53
C ALA A 58 -39.27 -0.81 -21.42
N GLU A 59 -39.12 0.23 -22.25
CA GLU A 59 -40.07 0.56 -23.30
C GLU A 59 -40.15 -0.61 -24.29
N LYS A 60 -41.34 -0.82 -24.86
CA LYS A 60 -41.55 -1.77 -25.93
C LYS A 60 -42.06 -1.07 -27.18
N GLU A 61 -41.31 -1.16 -28.26
CA GLU A 61 -41.73 -0.70 -29.58
C GLU A 61 -41.74 -1.89 -30.53
N ASN A 62 -42.87 -2.13 -31.22
CA ASN A 62 -43.04 -3.24 -32.16
C ASN A 62 -42.66 -4.63 -31.58
N GLY A 63 -42.85 -4.84 -30.27
CA GLY A 63 -42.51 -6.09 -29.59
C GLY A 63 -41.04 -6.20 -29.11
N MET A 64 -40.20 -5.22 -29.44
CA MET A 64 -38.80 -5.13 -29.06
C MET A 64 -38.64 -4.34 -27.76
N TYR A 65 -37.83 -4.83 -26.83
CA TYR A 65 -37.45 -4.05 -25.65
C TYR A 65 -36.42 -2.98 -26.04
N ILE A 66 -36.59 -1.74 -25.56
CA ILE A 66 -35.63 -0.66 -25.74
C ILE A 66 -35.01 -0.30 -24.40
N LEU A 67 -33.68 -0.26 -24.34
CA LEU A 67 -32.91 0.21 -23.20
C LEU A 67 -31.94 1.32 -23.63
N ARG A 68 -31.85 2.37 -22.81
CA ARG A 68 -30.90 3.47 -23.03
C ARG A 68 -29.88 3.50 -21.89
N LYS A 69 -28.60 3.61 -22.25
CA LYS A 69 -27.44 3.58 -21.36
C LYS A 69 -26.47 4.72 -21.68
N PRO A 70 -26.89 5.98 -21.41
CA PRO A 70 -26.06 7.16 -21.70
C PRO A 70 -24.73 7.15 -20.93
N ASN A 71 -24.73 6.62 -19.70
CA ASN A 71 -23.55 6.56 -18.84
C ASN A 71 -22.49 5.53 -19.25
N ILE A 72 -22.76 4.68 -20.26
CA ILE A 72 -21.85 3.62 -20.69
C ILE A 72 -21.51 3.85 -22.16
N SER A 73 -20.24 4.09 -22.47
CA SER A 73 -19.81 4.29 -23.86
C SER A 73 -20.06 3.03 -24.69
N GLY A 74 -20.28 3.20 -26.01
CA GLY A 74 -20.48 2.07 -26.92
C GLY A 74 -19.33 1.04 -26.86
N LYS A 75 -18.07 1.51 -26.77
CA LYS A 75 -16.89 0.66 -26.63
C LYS A 75 -16.97 -0.25 -25.38
N ILE A 76 -17.30 0.33 -24.22
CA ILE A 76 -17.42 -0.43 -22.97
C ILE A 76 -18.63 -1.35 -22.98
N PHE A 77 -19.76 -0.90 -23.55
CA PHE A 77 -20.94 -1.73 -23.66
C PHE A 77 -20.70 -2.94 -24.58
N GLN A 78 -19.93 -2.77 -25.66
CA GLN A 78 -19.53 -3.87 -26.53
C GLN A 78 -18.71 -4.94 -25.78
N ILE A 79 -17.77 -4.53 -24.92
CA ILE A 79 -16.99 -5.44 -24.07
C ILE A 79 -17.92 -6.18 -23.10
N ILE A 80 -18.89 -5.48 -22.49
CA ILE A 80 -19.87 -6.09 -21.59
C ILE A 80 -20.76 -7.08 -22.31
N LEU A 81 -21.25 -6.74 -23.50
CA LEU A 81 -22.09 -7.62 -24.31
C LEU A 81 -21.33 -8.88 -24.69
N ARG A 82 -20.07 -8.74 -25.15
CA ARG A 82 -19.16 -9.88 -25.38
C ARG A 82 -19.03 -10.77 -24.14
N TYR A 83 -18.84 -10.19 -22.95
CA TYR A 83 -18.76 -10.94 -21.69
C TYR A 83 -20.08 -11.63 -21.29
N ILE A 84 -21.23 -11.04 -21.61
CA ILE A 84 -22.54 -11.63 -21.35
C ILE A 84 -22.68 -12.95 -22.11
N TYR A 85 -22.28 -12.99 -23.39
CA TYR A 85 -22.40 -14.17 -24.24
C TYR A 85 -21.27 -15.19 -24.04
N SER A 86 -20.02 -14.74 -23.93
CA SER A 86 -18.86 -15.65 -23.85
C SER A 86 -18.43 -16.01 -22.43
N GLY A 87 -18.76 -15.17 -21.45
CA GLY A 87 -18.20 -15.28 -20.09
C GLY A 87 -16.76 -14.79 -19.95
N MET A 88 -16.16 -14.20 -20.98
CA MET A 88 -14.75 -13.80 -21.00
C MET A 88 -14.56 -12.29 -21.22
N VAL A 89 -13.55 -11.72 -20.55
CA VAL A 89 -13.05 -10.35 -20.74
C VAL A 89 -11.53 -10.41 -20.87
N ASN A 90 -10.97 -9.75 -21.88
CA ASN A 90 -9.54 -9.65 -22.07
C ASN A 90 -9.03 -8.27 -21.63
N PHE A 91 -8.60 -8.17 -20.37
CA PHE A 91 -8.07 -6.93 -19.80
C PHE A 91 -6.73 -6.49 -20.42
N ASN A 92 -5.97 -7.38 -21.07
CA ASN A 92 -4.72 -6.99 -21.74
C ASN A 92 -4.95 -6.06 -22.95
N LYS A 93 -6.20 -5.94 -23.42
CA LYS A 93 -6.59 -5.02 -24.49
C LYS A 93 -7.10 -3.68 -23.97
N PHE A 94 -7.20 -3.51 -22.65
CA PHE A 94 -7.73 -2.28 -22.06
C PHE A 94 -6.67 -1.18 -22.07
N GLU A 95 -7.08 -0.01 -22.53
CA GLU A 95 -6.43 1.26 -22.20
C GLU A 95 -6.72 1.62 -20.73
N LYS A 96 -5.86 2.43 -20.10
CA LYS A 96 -5.97 2.78 -18.67
C LYS A 96 -7.36 3.30 -18.29
N ILE A 97 -7.93 4.15 -19.13
CA ILE A 97 -9.24 4.76 -18.92
C ILE A 97 -10.40 3.76 -18.92
N GLU A 98 -10.27 2.66 -19.66
CA GLU A 98 -11.32 1.67 -19.85
C GLU A 98 -11.55 0.83 -18.61
N TYR A 99 -10.53 0.65 -17.77
CA TYR A 99 -10.69 -0.02 -16.48
C TYR A 99 -11.71 0.69 -15.60
N LEU A 100 -11.65 2.03 -15.55
CA LEU A 100 -12.56 2.82 -14.72
C LEU A 100 -13.96 2.91 -15.33
N GLU A 101 -14.08 3.08 -16.64
CA GLU A 101 -15.39 3.06 -17.30
C GLU A 101 -16.05 1.69 -17.18
N PHE A 102 -15.29 0.62 -17.36
CA PHE A 102 -15.77 -0.76 -17.19
C PHE A 102 -16.16 -1.06 -15.74
N LEU A 103 -15.40 -0.56 -14.76
CA LEU A 103 -15.76 -0.67 -13.35
C LEU A 103 -17.12 0.01 -13.06
N LYS A 104 -17.31 1.25 -13.54
CA LYS A 104 -18.59 1.98 -13.41
C LYS A 104 -19.75 1.20 -14.05
N ALA A 105 -19.56 0.73 -15.27
CA ALA A 105 -20.60 0.03 -16.02
C ALA A 105 -20.94 -1.34 -15.42
N THR A 106 -19.96 -2.08 -14.90
CA THR A 106 -20.20 -3.38 -14.26
C THR A 106 -20.87 -3.24 -12.89
N ASP A 107 -20.62 -2.15 -12.17
CA ASP A 107 -21.39 -1.83 -10.97
C ASP A 107 -22.84 -1.45 -11.31
N GLU A 108 -23.04 -0.54 -12.28
CA GLU A 108 -24.38 -0.11 -12.73
C GLU A 108 -25.24 -1.27 -13.22
N LEU A 109 -24.65 -2.20 -13.97
CA LEU A 109 -25.34 -3.36 -14.53
C LEU A 109 -25.32 -4.59 -13.60
N ALA A 110 -24.89 -4.44 -12.34
CA ALA A 110 -24.87 -5.50 -11.33
C ALA A 110 -24.13 -6.78 -11.76
N PHE A 111 -22.92 -6.62 -12.31
CA PHE A 111 -22.01 -7.71 -12.66
C PHE A 111 -20.93 -7.91 -11.59
N ASP A 112 -21.34 -8.27 -10.36
CA ASP A 112 -20.48 -8.29 -9.17
C ASP A 112 -19.15 -9.04 -9.36
N LYS A 113 -19.17 -10.24 -9.94
CA LYS A 113 -17.97 -11.08 -10.06
C LYS A 113 -16.87 -10.45 -10.91
N ILE A 114 -17.23 -9.87 -12.06
CA ILE A 114 -16.25 -9.25 -12.97
C ILE A 114 -15.88 -7.84 -12.49
N ARG A 115 -16.81 -7.14 -11.82
CA ARG A 115 -16.53 -5.88 -11.10
C ARG A 115 -15.43 -6.10 -10.06
N ASP A 116 -15.61 -7.09 -9.18
CA ASP A 116 -14.64 -7.40 -8.12
C ASP A 116 -13.28 -7.87 -8.69
N TYR A 117 -13.28 -8.52 -9.85
CA TYR A 117 -12.06 -8.87 -10.56
C TYR A 117 -11.36 -7.62 -11.14
N CYS A 118 -12.12 -6.71 -11.76
CA CYS A 118 -11.59 -5.44 -12.26
C CYS A 118 -10.98 -4.59 -11.14
N ILE A 119 -11.63 -4.52 -9.97
CA ILE A 119 -11.09 -3.84 -8.77
C ILE A 119 -9.72 -4.41 -8.38
N LYS A 120 -9.54 -5.75 -8.43
CA LYS A 120 -8.25 -6.37 -8.10
C LYS A 120 -7.15 -5.93 -9.04
N ILE A 121 -7.43 -5.82 -10.34
CA ILE A 121 -6.46 -5.34 -11.34
C ILE A 121 -6.11 -3.87 -11.05
N ILE A 122 -7.11 -3.02 -10.87
CA ILE A 122 -6.91 -1.58 -10.58
C ILE A 122 -6.06 -1.39 -9.31
N CYS A 123 -6.26 -2.22 -8.28
CA CYS A 123 -5.46 -2.15 -7.06
C CYS A 123 -3.99 -2.56 -7.27
N GLN A 124 -3.71 -3.44 -8.24
CA GLN A 124 -2.36 -3.89 -8.59
C GLN A 124 -1.64 -2.91 -9.53
N GLU A 125 -2.41 -2.16 -10.35
CA GLU A 125 -1.91 -1.21 -11.33
C GLU A 125 -2.35 0.21 -10.96
N THR A 126 -1.80 0.76 -9.88
CA THR A 126 -2.26 2.04 -9.33
C THR A 126 -2.10 3.22 -10.27
N GLU A 127 -1.22 3.14 -11.28
CA GLU A 127 -1.11 4.10 -12.39
C GLU A 127 -2.46 4.40 -13.06
N ILE A 128 -3.41 3.44 -13.06
CA ILE A 128 -4.77 3.61 -13.59
C ILE A 128 -5.54 4.71 -12.83
N LEU A 129 -5.26 4.90 -11.53
CA LEU A 129 -5.94 5.87 -10.68
C LEU A 129 -5.31 7.28 -10.73
N PHE A 130 -4.11 7.42 -11.29
CA PHE A 130 -3.38 8.70 -11.34
C PHE A 130 -3.85 9.62 -12.49
N GLU A 131 -4.74 9.18 -13.39
CA GLU A 131 -5.31 10.04 -14.43
C GLU A 131 -6.45 10.92 -13.85
N ILE A 132 -6.00 12.03 -13.26
CA ILE A 132 -6.71 12.98 -12.37
C ILE A 132 -8.04 13.53 -12.92
N GLU A 133 -8.20 13.68 -14.24
CA GLU A 133 -9.36 14.41 -14.79
C GLU A 133 -10.69 13.69 -14.59
N ARG A 134 -10.70 12.35 -14.47
CA ARG A 134 -11.94 11.57 -14.32
C ARG A 134 -12.19 11.02 -12.92
N PHE A 135 -11.25 11.19 -12.01
CA PHE A 135 -11.49 10.89 -10.59
C PHE A 135 -12.60 11.82 -10.06
N SER A 136 -12.55 13.09 -10.43
CA SER A 136 -13.55 14.12 -10.11
C SER A 136 -14.99 13.79 -10.55
N THR A 137 -15.19 12.85 -11.49
CA THR A 137 -16.51 12.41 -11.96
C THR A 137 -16.84 10.98 -11.54
N MET A 138 -16.09 10.41 -10.59
CA MET A 138 -16.41 9.09 -10.05
C MET A 138 -17.67 9.15 -9.20
N PRO A 139 -18.61 8.19 -9.38
CA PRO A 139 -19.70 8.02 -8.45
C PRO A 139 -19.16 7.70 -7.04
N PRO A 140 -19.78 8.22 -5.96
CA PRO A 140 -19.35 7.96 -4.58
C PRO A 140 -19.19 6.46 -4.30
N ARG A 141 -20.11 5.64 -4.81
CA ARG A 141 -20.09 4.19 -4.66
C ARG A 141 -18.82 3.52 -5.20
N ILE A 142 -18.28 4.02 -6.31
CA ILE A 142 -17.05 3.49 -6.91
C ILE A 142 -15.84 3.88 -6.06
N LEU A 143 -15.83 5.09 -5.52
CA LEU A 143 -14.82 5.52 -4.55
C LEU A 143 -14.84 4.66 -3.31
N GLU A 144 -16.01 4.39 -2.73
CA GLU A 144 -16.15 3.48 -1.60
C GLU A 144 -15.54 2.11 -1.88
N LEU A 145 -15.89 1.51 -3.02
CA LEU A 145 -15.40 0.19 -3.43
C LEU A 145 -13.87 0.14 -3.53
N LEU A 146 -13.25 1.18 -4.10
CA LEU A 146 -11.79 1.27 -4.23
C LEU A 146 -11.11 1.55 -2.88
N LEU A 147 -11.65 2.46 -2.09
CA LEU A 147 -11.07 2.85 -0.81
C LEU A 147 -11.15 1.74 0.24
N GLN A 148 -12.10 0.82 0.14
CA GLN A 148 -12.19 -0.37 0.98
C GLN A 148 -11.07 -1.40 0.72
N GLN A 149 -10.33 -1.32 -0.39
CA GLN A 149 -9.39 -2.39 -0.77
C GLN A 149 -8.03 -2.29 -0.06
N ASP A 150 -7.74 -3.22 0.85
CA ASP A 150 -6.42 -3.31 1.51
C ASP A 150 -5.19 -3.40 0.59
N LYS A 151 -5.40 -3.76 -0.69
CA LYS A 151 -4.33 -3.92 -1.68
C LYS A 151 -4.07 -2.68 -2.52
N LEU A 152 -4.84 -1.60 -2.35
CA LEU A 152 -4.63 -0.38 -3.10
C LEU A 152 -3.24 0.19 -2.75
N GLU A 153 -2.36 0.32 -3.75
CA GLU A 153 -0.96 0.74 -3.56
C GLU A 153 -0.77 2.27 -3.61
N LEU A 154 -1.56 3.00 -2.80
CA LEU A 154 -1.47 4.46 -2.66
C LEU A 154 -1.16 4.85 -1.21
N GLU A 155 -0.45 5.97 -1.02
CA GLU A 155 -0.29 6.55 0.31
C GLU A 155 -1.60 7.15 0.78
N GLU A 156 -1.90 7.02 2.07
CA GLU A 156 -3.16 7.52 2.64
C GLU A 156 -3.24 9.05 2.56
N ILE A 157 -2.09 9.74 2.53
CA ILE A 157 -2.05 11.17 2.27
C ILE A 157 -2.42 11.54 0.83
N ASP A 158 -2.02 10.71 -0.15
CA ASP A 158 -2.40 10.92 -1.55
C ASP A 158 -3.90 10.66 -1.72
N ILE A 159 -4.42 9.60 -1.09
CA ILE A 159 -5.85 9.28 -1.04
C ILE A 159 -6.66 10.46 -0.46
N TRP A 160 -6.22 11.03 0.66
CA TRP A 160 -6.83 12.23 1.23
C TRP A 160 -6.86 13.38 0.20
N GLY A 161 -5.74 13.64 -0.48
CA GLY A 161 -5.66 14.67 -1.52
C GLY A 161 -6.62 14.41 -2.69
N TYR A 162 -6.78 13.17 -3.13
CA TYR A 162 -7.76 12.80 -4.17
C TYR A 162 -9.19 13.04 -3.71
N LEU A 163 -9.53 12.63 -2.49
CA LEU A 163 -10.86 12.82 -1.92
C LEU A 163 -11.23 14.28 -1.76
N ILE A 164 -10.31 15.13 -1.30
CA ILE A 164 -10.54 16.58 -1.23
C ILE A 164 -10.78 17.17 -2.62
N ARG A 165 -9.97 16.83 -3.62
CA ARG A 165 -10.19 17.28 -5.00
C ARG A 165 -11.55 16.83 -5.55
N TRP A 166 -11.91 15.58 -5.32
CA TRP A 166 -13.21 15.05 -5.71
C TRP A 166 -14.36 15.80 -5.03
N THR A 167 -14.22 16.11 -3.73
CA THR A 167 -15.23 16.85 -2.95
C THR A 167 -15.43 18.27 -3.51
N TYR A 168 -14.36 18.97 -3.87
CA TYR A 168 -14.44 20.26 -4.56
C TYR A 168 -15.10 20.14 -5.94
N ALA A 169 -14.81 19.07 -6.70
CA ALA A 169 -15.45 18.86 -7.99
C ALA A 169 -16.97 18.62 -7.87
N GLN A 170 -17.43 18.03 -6.77
CA GLN A 170 -18.87 17.90 -6.47
C GLN A 170 -19.49 19.21 -5.99
N ASN A 171 -18.69 20.14 -5.45
CA ASN A 171 -19.15 21.40 -4.87
C ASN A 171 -18.41 22.61 -5.50
N PRO A 172 -18.61 22.89 -6.80
CA PRO A 172 -17.79 23.85 -7.55
C PRO A 172 -17.95 25.32 -7.12
N THR A 173 -18.96 25.63 -6.29
CA THR A 173 -19.20 26.98 -5.76
C THR A 173 -18.41 27.29 -4.49
N ILE A 174 -17.78 26.28 -3.88
CA ILE A 174 -17.09 26.42 -2.59
C ILE A 174 -15.66 26.95 -2.80
N GLU A 175 -15.26 27.90 -1.96
CA GLU A 175 -13.92 28.48 -1.94
C GLU A 175 -12.82 27.44 -1.68
N PHE A 176 -11.69 27.54 -2.37
CA PHE A 176 -10.58 26.58 -2.21
C PHE A 176 -9.84 26.72 -0.87
N GLU A 177 -9.97 27.84 -0.16
CA GLU A 177 -9.33 28.05 1.14
C GLU A 177 -10.31 27.71 2.29
N PRO A 178 -10.08 26.62 3.05
CA PRO A 178 -11.01 26.21 4.12
C PRO A 178 -11.19 27.24 5.25
N SER A 179 -10.22 28.15 5.42
CA SER A 179 -10.30 29.25 6.38
C SER A 179 -11.40 30.27 6.05
N LYS A 180 -11.84 30.35 4.79
CA LYS A 180 -12.87 31.26 4.30
C LYS A 180 -14.28 30.65 4.28
N TRP A 181 -14.40 29.36 4.59
CA TRP A 181 -15.69 28.65 4.52
C TRP A 181 -16.70 29.20 5.53
N THR A 182 -17.91 29.42 5.02
CA THR A 182 -19.11 29.65 5.82
C THR A 182 -19.58 28.34 6.47
N GLU A 183 -20.52 28.42 7.43
CA GLU A 183 -21.13 27.22 8.02
C GLU A 183 -21.82 26.35 6.97
N ASN A 184 -22.47 26.97 5.98
CA ASN A 184 -23.12 26.28 4.87
C ASN A 184 -22.10 25.56 3.97
N ASP A 185 -20.94 26.18 3.69
CA ASP A 185 -19.87 25.53 2.90
C ASP A 185 -19.34 24.29 3.63
N ILE A 186 -19.16 24.38 4.95
CA ILE A 186 -18.72 23.24 5.78
C ILE A 186 -19.75 22.10 5.72
N GLU A 187 -21.04 22.41 5.83
CA GLU A 187 -22.12 21.42 5.76
C GLU A 187 -22.14 20.70 4.40
N MET A 188 -22.09 21.45 3.29
CA MET A 188 -22.04 20.88 1.93
C MET A 188 -20.83 19.97 1.70
N MET A 189 -19.64 20.41 2.12
CA MET A 189 -18.42 19.61 2.01
C MET A 189 -18.52 18.34 2.87
N LYS A 190 -19.07 18.46 4.08
CA LYS A 190 -19.24 17.34 5.01
C LYS A 190 -20.19 16.29 4.43
N ASP A 191 -21.38 16.69 3.99
CA ASP A 191 -22.38 15.79 3.42
C ASP A 191 -21.84 15.01 2.22
N THR A 192 -20.98 15.65 1.42
CA THR A 192 -20.36 15.04 0.24
C THR A 192 -19.35 13.94 0.61
N ILE A 193 -18.54 14.15 1.66
CA ILE A 193 -17.39 13.29 1.97
C ILE A 193 -17.62 12.38 3.20
N GLU A 194 -18.70 12.56 3.97
CA GLU A 194 -18.90 11.95 5.29
C GLU A 194 -18.76 10.41 5.26
N ASN A 195 -19.28 9.74 4.24
CA ASN A 195 -19.20 8.27 4.13
C ASN A 195 -17.82 7.77 3.65
N LEU A 196 -17.00 8.65 3.09
CA LEU A 196 -15.67 8.32 2.55
C LEU A 196 -14.56 8.57 3.57
N ILE A 197 -14.69 9.57 4.45
CA ILE A 197 -13.70 9.86 5.51
C ILE A 197 -13.35 8.62 6.35
N PRO A 198 -14.32 7.80 6.83
CA PRO A 198 -14.01 6.61 7.63
C PRO A 198 -13.20 5.53 6.90
N LEU A 199 -13.12 5.59 5.57
CA LEU A 199 -12.34 4.66 4.76
C LEU A 199 -10.86 5.05 4.66
N ILE A 200 -10.51 6.25 5.13
CA ILE A 200 -9.14 6.76 5.20
C ILE A 200 -8.49 6.27 6.48
N ARG A 201 -7.29 5.70 6.36
CA ARG A 201 -6.52 5.20 7.50
C ARG A 201 -5.66 6.33 8.04
N PHE A 202 -6.25 7.22 8.83
CA PHE A 202 -5.53 8.36 9.42
C PHE A 202 -4.34 7.93 10.28
N ASP A 203 -4.39 6.74 10.90
CA ASP A 203 -3.25 6.15 11.59
C ASP A 203 -2.04 5.90 10.68
N ASN A 204 -2.25 5.86 9.35
CA ASN A 204 -1.23 5.72 8.33
C ASN A 204 -0.70 7.04 7.75
N ILE A 205 -1.10 8.19 8.30
CA ILE A 205 -0.68 9.50 7.81
C ILE A 205 0.24 10.14 8.87
N SER A 206 1.41 10.60 8.42
CA SER A 206 2.41 11.23 9.30
C SER A 206 1.82 12.46 10.01
N TYR A 207 2.35 12.80 11.20
CA TYR A 207 1.92 14.01 11.90
C TYR A 207 2.20 15.27 11.07
N LYS A 208 3.34 15.29 10.34
CA LYS A 208 3.69 16.39 9.44
C LYS A 208 2.67 16.55 8.32
N ASP A 209 2.35 15.48 7.61
CA ASP A 209 1.37 15.51 6.52
C ASP A 209 -0.03 15.84 7.04
N TYR A 210 -0.41 15.33 8.22
CA TYR A 210 -1.63 15.74 8.87
C TYR A 210 -1.66 17.25 9.09
N PHE A 211 -0.63 17.80 9.73
CA PHE A 211 -0.58 19.22 10.06
C PHE A 211 -0.61 20.11 8.81
N GLU A 212 0.13 19.75 7.77
CA GLU A 212 0.25 20.56 6.55
C GLU A 212 -0.96 20.42 5.61
N LYS A 213 -1.55 19.23 5.48
CA LYS A 213 -2.50 18.92 4.40
C LYS A 213 -3.90 18.51 4.88
N ILE A 214 -4.05 18.04 6.12
CA ILE A 214 -5.34 17.58 6.67
C ILE A 214 -5.91 18.58 7.66
N ASN A 215 -5.08 19.14 8.54
CA ASN A 215 -5.48 20.09 9.57
C ASN A 215 -6.22 21.33 9.03
N PRO A 216 -5.93 21.87 7.82
CA PRO A 216 -6.76 22.93 7.24
C PRO A 216 -8.25 22.57 7.12
N TYR A 217 -8.57 21.27 7.05
CA TYR A 217 -9.92 20.74 6.92
C TYR A 217 -10.44 20.13 8.22
N GLU A 218 -9.90 20.51 9.39
CA GLU A 218 -10.26 19.91 10.69
C GLU A 218 -11.78 19.89 10.99
N LYS A 219 -12.52 20.86 10.44
CA LYS A 219 -13.98 20.97 10.59
C LYS A 219 -14.75 19.83 9.93
N LEU A 220 -14.14 19.12 8.98
CA LEU A 220 -14.70 17.93 8.34
C LEU A 220 -14.41 16.64 9.14
N LEU A 221 -13.47 16.68 10.09
CA LEU A 221 -12.97 15.49 10.76
C LEU A 221 -13.74 15.16 12.03
N SER A 222 -13.82 13.87 12.34
CA SER A 222 -14.38 13.43 13.62
C SER A 222 -13.48 13.84 14.79
N LYS A 223 -14.09 14.10 15.96
CA LYS A 223 -13.36 14.36 17.22
C LYS A 223 -12.35 13.25 17.57
N LYS A 224 -12.59 12.01 17.13
CA LYS A 224 -11.68 10.87 17.33
C LYS A 224 -10.35 11.08 16.59
N ILE A 225 -10.41 11.54 15.34
CA ILE A 225 -9.22 11.81 14.52
C ILE A 225 -8.44 12.99 15.11
N LEU A 226 -9.13 14.08 15.45
CA LEU A 226 -8.50 15.26 16.06
C LEU A 226 -7.76 14.92 17.36
N ARG A 227 -8.38 14.08 18.21
CA ARG A 227 -7.77 13.62 19.46
C ARG A 227 -6.55 12.72 19.21
N TYR A 228 -6.60 11.84 18.22
CA TYR A 228 -5.46 10.98 17.86
C TYR A 228 -4.21 11.82 17.56
N TYR A 229 -4.31 12.83 16.68
CA TYR A 229 -3.18 13.67 16.34
C TYR A 229 -2.77 14.65 17.45
N SER A 230 -3.72 15.11 18.26
CA SER A 230 -3.40 15.91 19.45
C SER A 230 -2.53 15.11 20.43
N ASN A 231 -2.85 13.82 20.62
CA ASN A 231 -2.06 12.93 21.47
C ASN A 231 -0.69 12.64 20.87
N LEU A 232 -0.59 12.41 19.55
CA LEU A 232 0.70 12.24 18.88
C LEU A 232 1.62 13.45 19.06
N ASN A 233 1.06 14.67 19.05
CA ASN A 233 1.83 15.89 19.34
C ASN A 233 2.35 15.89 20.79
N SER A 234 1.54 15.43 21.75
CA SER A 234 1.96 15.33 23.17
C SER A 234 2.93 14.16 23.46
N GLU A 235 2.85 13.07 22.68
CA GLU A 235 3.73 11.89 22.73
C GLU A 235 4.97 12.05 21.84
N SER A 236 5.14 13.19 21.15
CA SER A 236 6.30 13.50 20.30
C SER A 236 7.66 13.54 21.03
N SER A 237 7.67 13.16 22.32
CA SER A 237 8.86 12.84 23.10
C SER A 237 9.41 11.42 22.87
N GLU A 238 8.76 10.51 22.12
CA GLU A 238 9.21 9.09 22.04
C GLU A 238 9.73 8.57 20.68
N LEU A 239 9.80 9.37 19.61
CA LEU A 239 10.65 9.02 18.45
C LEU A 239 12.09 9.52 18.71
N ASP A 240 12.69 8.98 19.75
CA ASP A 240 13.97 9.41 20.33
C ASP A 240 15.15 8.79 19.56
N SER A 241 15.28 8.98 18.24
CA SER A 241 16.58 8.76 17.58
C SER A 241 17.39 10.05 17.56
N SER A 242 18.65 10.00 17.99
CA SER A 242 19.64 11.07 17.81
C SER A 242 20.51 10.88 16.57
N ILE A 243 20.47 9.68 15.96
CA ILE A 243 21.33 9.29 14.84
C ILE A 243 20.68 9.62 13.48
N ILE A 244 19.40 9.28 13.31
CA ILE A 244 18.67 9.52 12.05
C ILE A 244 17.82 10.79 12.12
N THR A 245 17.92 11.62 11.08
CA THR A 245 17.24 12.93 11.01
C THR A 245 15.83 12.82 10.40
N GLN A 246 15.64 11.95 9.40
CA GLN A 246 14.37 11.71 8.70
C GLN A 246 13.66 10.46 9.24
N LYS A 247 13.32 10.48 10.53
CA LYS A 247 12.86 9.31 11.30
C LYS A 247 11.73 8.53 10.60
N ASP A 248 10.70 9.24 10.16
CA ASP A 248 9.54 8.62 9.49
C ASP A 248 9.93 7.87 8.21
N LEU A 249 10.85 8.43 7.41
CA LEU A 249 11.31 7.82 6.17
C LEU A 249 12.19 6.59 6.44
N PHE A 250 13.10 6.67 7.40
CA PHE A 250 13.92 5.52 7.80
C PHE A 250 13.06 4.40 8.39
N TYR A 251 12.12 4.71 9.29
CA TYR A 251 11.22 3.69 9.84
C TYR A 251 10.33 3.07 8.77
N SER A 252 9.79 3.87 7.85
CA SER A 252 9.04 3.36 6.69
C SER A 252 9.89 2.41 5.85
N LEU A 253 11.12 2.79 5.52
CA LEU A 253 12.05 1.94 4.77
C LEU A 253 12.36 0.63 5.52
N PHE A 254 12.64 0.70 6.81
CA PHE A 254 12.90 -0.50 7.62
C PHE A 254 11.68 -1.43 7.67
N LEU A 255 10.47 -0.89 7.70
CA LEU A 255 9.25 -1.70 7.64
C LEU A 255 9.05 -2.34 6.26
N ASN A 256 9.42 -1.66 5.18
CA ASN A 256 9.44 -2.24 3.84
C ASN A 256 10.40 -3.44 3.81
N TRP A 257 11.60 -3.27 4.33
CA TRP A 257 12.60 -4.33 4.45
C TRP A 257 12.15 -5.45 5.41
N ILE A 258 11.49 -5.18 6.52
CA ILE A 258 10.96 -6.24 7.41
C ILE A 258 9.89 -7.07 6.68
N ASN A 259 9.06 -6.42 5.85
CA ASN A 259 7.98 -7.09 5.09
C ASN A 259 8.42 -7.62 3.72
N LYS A 260 9.72 -7.70 3.43
CA LYS A 260 10.28 -8.19 2.14
C LYS A 260 9.84 -7.40 0.91
N LYS A 261 9.64 -6.09 1.07
CA LYS A 261 9.33 -5.13 0.00
C LYS A 261 10.55 -4.30 -0.33
N ASP A 262 11.53 -4.93 -0.97
CA ASP A 262 12.85 -4.32 -1.20
C ASP A 262 12.81 -3.22 -2.27
N ASN A 263 11.87 -3.33 -3.20
CA ASN A 263 11.51 -2.27 -4.13
C ASN A 263 10.41 -1.43 -3.45
N ASN A 264 10.48 -0.09 -3.55
CA ASN A 264 9.58 0.92 -2.96
C ASN A 264 8.06 0.76 -3.28
N GLN A 265 7.47 -0.42 -3.08
CA GLN A 265 6.09 -0.75 -3.35
C GLN A 265 5.24 -0.30 -2.17
N LYS A 266 4.53 0.80 -2.39
CA LYS A 266 3.69 1.52 -1.45
C LYS A 266 2.42 0.71 -1.14
N SER A 267 2.38 -0.12 -0.11
CA SER A 267 1.16 -0.83 0.31
C SER A 267 0.54 -0.32 1.60
N ARG A 268 -0.79 -0.27 1.64
CA ARG A 268 -1.67 -0.03 2.80
C ARG A 268 -1.42 -0.81 4.12
N LYS A 269 -0.40 -1.68 4.22
CA LYS A 269 -0.06 -2.51 5.41
C LYS A 269 1.04 -1.93 6.31
N PHE A 270 1.48 -0.70 6.07
CA PHE A 270 2.76 -0.23 6.63
C PHE A 270 2.85 -0.05 8.14
N LEU A 271 1.77 0.23 8.88
CA LEU A 271 1.90 0.63 10.29
C LEU A 271 1.36 -0.39 11.30
N GLN A 272 1.50 -1.69 10.98
CA GLN A 272 1.39 -2.76 11.99
C GLN A 272 2.60 -2.82 12.93
N TYR A 273 3.50 -1.84 12.97
CA TYR A 273 4.71 -1.92 13.78
C TYR A 273 5.01 -0.62 14.52
N ASN A 274 5.57 -0.75 15.72
CA ASN A 274 6.08 0.35 16.54
C ASN A 274 7.58 0.13 16.81
N PHE A 275 8.37 1.19 16.78
CA PHE A 275 9.80 1.18 17.11
C PHE A 275 10.00 1.80 18.48
N LYS A 276 10.36 0.98 19.48
CA LYS A 276 10.62 1.46 20.84
C LYS A 276 12.12 1.47 21.10
N LEU A 277 12.70 2.64 21.38
CA LEU A 277 14.13 2.75 21.73
C LEU A 277 14.42 1.94 23.01
N LEU A 278 15.34 0.98 22.92
CA LEU A 278 15.82 0.17 24.05
C LEU A 278 17.13 0.70 24.59
N LEU A 279 18.04 1.09 23.70
CA LEU A 279 19.40 1.47 24.01
C LEU A 279 19.86 2.61 23.10
N ARG A 280 20.55 3.59 23.68
CA ARG A 280 21.40 4.55 22.97
C ARG A 280 22.79 4.53 23.60
N GLY A 281 23.85 4.34 22.80
CA GLY A 281 25.22 4.19 23.27
C GLY A 281 25.68 5.34 24.15
N SER A 282 25.46 6.58 23.70
CA SER A 282 25.78 7.79 24.45
C SER A 282 25.04 7.94 25.79
N ARG A 283 23.89 7.27 25.96
CA ARG A 283 23.08 7.29 27.20
C ARG A 283 23.34 6.09 28.11
N ASP A 284 23.46 4.91 27.51
CA ASP A 284 23.33 3.62 28.20
C ASP A 284 24.63 2.79 28.18
N GLY A 285 25.62 3.16 27.35
CA GLY A 285 26.91 2.50 27.24
C GLY A 285 27.16 1.82 25.89
N PHE A 286 28.44 1.65 25.57
CA PHE A 286 28.94 1.14 24.28
C PHE A 286 29.33 -0.34 24.27
N ASP A 287 29.27 -1.02 25.41
CA ASP A 287 29.76 -2.39 25.55
C ASP A 287 28.67 -3.45 25.39
N GLY A 288 29.09 -4.72 25.28
CA GLY A 288 28.16 -5.84 25.15
C GLY A 288 27.30 -6.08 26.39
N ASN A 289 27.74 -5.65 27.58
CA ASN A 289 26.95 -5.79 28.80
C ASN A 289 25.74 -4.84 28.78
N ALA A 290 25.95 -3.58 28.39
CA ALA A 290 24.88 -2.61 28.18
C ALA A 290 23.86 -3.12 27.16
N PHE A 291 24.36 -3.69 26.05
CA PHE A 291 23.52 -4.32 25.02
C PHE A 291 22.63 -5.43 25.60
N HIS A 292 23.21 -6.44 26.24
CA HIS A 292 22.43 -7.57 26.78
C HIS A 292 21.47 -7.15 27.89
N TYR A 293 21.87 -6.21 28.74
CA TYR A 293 21.00 -5.68 29.79
C TYR A 293 19.71 -5.06 29.24
N ARG A 294 19.79 -4.39 28.08
CA ARG A 294 18.64 -3.69 27.47
C ARG A 294 17.87 -4.55 26.46
N CYS A 295 18.56 -5.43 25.73
CA CYS A 295 18.04 -6.07 24.52
C CYS A 295 17.62 -7.54 24.70
N ASP A 296 18.06 -8.23 25.76
CA ASP A 296 17.63 -9.61 26.01
C ASP A 296 16.14 -9.70 26.38
N ASN A 297 15.46 -10.73 25.89
CA ASN A 297 14.02 -10.96 26.04
C ASN A 297 13.13 -9.85 25.45
N LYS A 298 13.62 -9.09 24.47
CA LYS A 298 12.84 -8.05 23.76
C LYS A 298 12.29 -8.53 22.42
N GLY A 299 12.68 -9.71 21.95
CA GLY A 299 12.27 -10.21 20.65
C GLY A 299 12.91 -9.42 19.53
N ALA A 300 12.14 -9.09 18.49
CA ALA A 300 12.65 -8.46 17.28
C ALA A 300 13.26 -7.07 17.55
N THR A 301 14.43 -6.80 16.99
CA THR A 301 15.14 -5.52 17.14
C THR A 301 15.80 -5.08 15.85
N ILE A 302 15.88 -3.77 15.63
CA ILE A 302 16.74 -3.16 14.62
C ILE A 302 17.84 -2.34 15.30
N ILE A 303 19.07 -2.48 14.81
CA ILE A 303 20.26 -1.79 15.31
C ILE A 303 20.71 -0.80 14.24
N ILE A 304 21.05 0.42 14.66
CA ILE A 304 21.53 1.50 13.82
C ILE A 304 22.79 2.07 14.48
N ALA A 305 23.92 2.11 13.77
CA ALA A 305 25.17 2.68 14.24
C ALA A 305 25.70 3.69 13.23
N LYS A 306 26.17 4.85 13.71
CA LYS A 306 26.79 5.87 12.88
C LYS A 306 28.30 5.69 12.90
N ILE A 307 28.90 5.47 11.73
CA ILE A 307 30.36 5.32 11.61
C ILE A 307 31.02 6.68 11.88
N LYS A 308 32.01 6.67 12.78
CA LYS A 308 32.75 7.87 13.19
C LYS A 308 33.53 8.45 12.01
N ASP A 309 33.63 9.78 11.98
CA ASP A 309 34.31 10.54 10.91
C ASP A 309 33.77 10.24 9.49
N SER A 310 32.53 9.76 9.41
CA SER A 310 31.86 9.36 8.18
C SER A 310 30.41 9.83 8.17
N LYS A 311 29.82 9.86 6.97
CA LYS A 311 28.37 10.06 6.82
C LYS A 311 27.60 8.74 6.91
N GLN A 312 28.28 7.60 6.91
CA GLN A 312 27.68 6.30 6.76
C GLN A 312 26.91 5.85 8.02
N LEU A 313 25.80 5.13 7.78
CA LEU A 313 25.11 4.34 8.80
C LEU A 313 25.23 2.87 8.47
N VAL A 314 25.43 2.05 9.50
CA VAL A 314 25.45 0.60 9.38
C VAL A 314 24.53 -0.01 10.42
N GLY A 315 23.96 -1.17 10.12
CA GLY A 315 23.07 -1.82 11.06
C GLY A 315 22.50 -3.13 10.56
N GLY A 316 21.53 -3.64 11.32
CA GLY A 316 20.85 -4.88 10.97
C GLY A 316 19.60 -5.11 11.80
N TYR A 317 18.71 -5.93 11.24
CA TYR A 317 17.48 -6.36 11.86
C TYR A 317 17.56 -7.83 12.26
N ASN A 318 17.29 -8.11 13.54
CA ASN A 318 17.14 -9.46 14.07
C ASN A 318 15.65 -9.69 14.40
N PRO A 319 14.97 -10.65 13.74
CA PRO A 319 13.57 -10.99 14.05
C PRO A 319 13.43 -11.85 15.33
N LEU A 320 14.53 -12.35 15.87
CA LEU A 320 14.58 -13.23 17.04
C LEU A 320 15.06 -12.45 18.27
N ASP A 321 14.99 -13.10 19.44
CA ASP A 321 15.56 -12.55 20.67
C ASP A 321 17.11 -12.63 20.70
N TRP A 322 17.78 -11.85 21.56
CA TRP A 322 19.24 -11.88 21.75
C TRP A 322 19.74 -12.84 22.86
N LYS A 323 18.85 -13.31 23.75
CA LYS A 323 19.24 -14.17 24.87
C LYS A 323 19.81 -15.51 24.41
N GLY A 324 20.88 -15.96 25.06
CA GLY A 324 21.50 -17.27 24.87
C GLY A 324 22.93 -17.21 24.33
N ARG A 325 23.53 -18.38 24.07
CA ARG A 325 24.96 -18.54 23.72
C ARG A 325 25.21 -19.20 22.36
N ASN A 326 24.18 -19.27 21.52
CA ASN A 326 24.18 -20.12 20.32
C ASN A 326 23.95 -19.32 19.04
N SER A 327 24.22 -19.98 17.91
CA SER A 327 23.80 -19.51 16.60
C SER A 327 22.28 -19.67 16.49
N LYS A 328 21.62 -18.71 15.85
CA LYS A 328 20.18 -18.74 15.60
C LYS A 328 19.91 -18.64 14.11
N SER A 329 19.04 -19.53 13.65
CA SER A 329 18.68 -19.64 12.24
C SER A 329 17.49 -18.75 11.90
N THR A 330 17.58 -17.96 10.84
CA THR A 330 16.45 -17.18 10.31
C THR A 330 16.67 -16.85 8.84
N THR A 331 15.57 -16.67 8.10
CA THR A 331 15.55 -16.13 6.74
C THR A 331 15.17 -14.64 6.70
N ASP A 332 14.67 -14.11 7.82
CA ASP A 332 13.98 -12.81 7.84
C ASP A 332 14.87 -11.68 8.38
N SER A 333 16.09 -12.01 8.82
CA SER A 333 17.10 -11.01 9.17
C SER A 333 17.69 -10.33 7.93
N PHE A 334 18.24 -9.14 8.13
CA PHE A 334 19.02 -8.42 7.12
C PHE A 334 20.05 -7.51 7.81
N ILE A 335 21.11 -7.19 7.07
CA ILE A 335 22.04 -6.09 7.39
C ILE A 335 21.86 -4.97 6.38
N PHE A 336 22.32 -3.77 6.71
CA PHE A 336 22.27 -2.64 5.78
C PHE A 336 23.45 -1.68 5.95
N LEU A 337 23.71 -0.91 4.90
CA LEU A 337 24.67 0.19 4.85
C LEU A 337 24.03 1.37 4.11
N PHE A 338 24.08 2.56 4.68
CA PHE A 338 23.75 3.82 4.01
C PHE A 338 25.04 4.58 3.74
N ASP A 339 25.17 5.13 2.54
CA ASP A 339 26.31 5.98 2.21
C ASP A 339 26.19 7.37 2.88
N ASP A 340 24.97 7.83 3.16
CA ASP A 340 24.69 9.08 3.90
C ASP A 340 23.50 8.92 4.87
N HIS A 341 23.74 9.15 6.17
CA HIS A 341 22.73 9.13 7.25
C HIS A 341 21.58 10.12 7.07
N LYS A 342 21.71 11.08 6.15
CA LYS A 342 20.67 12.06 5.81
C LYS A 342 19.89 11.70 4.55
N ASP A 343 20.27 10.66 3.82
CA ASP A 343 19.60 10.24 2.59
C ASP A 343 19.16 8.77 2.66
N VAL A 344 17.85 8.58 2.86
CA VAL A 344 17.22 7.26 2.92
C VAL A 344 17.37 6.46 1.63
N ASN A 345 17.59 7.11 0.48
CA ASN A 345 17.74 6.42 -0.81
C ASN A 345 19.15 5.87 -1.01
N SER A 346 20.11 6.25 -0.16
CA SER A 346 21.48 5.73 -0.21
C SER A 346 21.63 4.32 0.40
N GLY A 347 20.54 3.75 0.92
CA GLY A 347 20.53 2.49 1.65
C GLY A 347 20.69 1.26 0.76
N LYS A 348 21.62 0.39 1.13
CA LYS A 348 21.84 -0.95 0.58
C LYS A 348 21.41 -1.98 1.62
N ILE A 349 20.61 -2.96 1.21
CA ILE A 349 20.17 -4.07 2.07
C ILE A 349 20.87 -5.37 1.68
N GLY A 350 21.31 -6.13 2.70
CA GLY A 350 21.84 -7.48 2.56
C GLY A 350 20.94 -8.51 3.25
N ARG A 351 20.29 -9.38 2.47
CA ARG A 351 19.46 -10.48 2.97
C ARG A 351 20.28 -11.70 3.36
N VAL A 352 19.73 -12.55 4.23
CA VAL A 352 20.36 -13.83 4.58
C VAL A 352 20.53 -14.72 3.34
N ILE A 353 21.75 -15.17 3.10
CA ILE A 353 22.13 -16.19 2.09
C ILE A 353 22.19 -17.58 2.75
N HIS A 354 22.76 -17.67 3.95
CA HIS A 354 22.89 -18.91 4.72
C HIS A 354 22.26 -18.78 6.10
N THR A 355 21.21 -19.56 6.34
CA THR A 355 20.34 -19.37 7.51
C THR A 355 20.96 -19.81 8.82
N LYS A 356 21.77 -20.88 8.84
CA LYS A 356 22.25 -21.54 10.08
C LYS A 356 23.01 -20.64 11.05
N HIS A 357 23.64 -19.58 10.53
CA HIS A 357 24.46 -18.66 11.30
C HIS A 357 24.12 -17.19 11.03
N ALA A 358 22.89 -16.93 10.60
CA ALA A 358 22.40 -15.57 10.36
C ALA A 358 22.59 -14.67 11.59
N ILE A 359 22.25 -15.19 12.78
CA ILE A 359 22.46 -14.47 14.04
C ILE A 359 23.33 -15.29 14.97
N ARG A 360 24.25 -14.65 15.70
CA ARG A 360 25.06 -15.27 16.75
C ARG A 360 24.87 -14.50 18.05
N CYS A 361 24.72 -15.21 19.16
CA CYS A 361 24.60 -14.60 20.48
C CYS A 361 25.74 -15.08 21.38
N TYR A 362 26.51 -14.15 21.94
CA TYR A 362 27.48 -14.41 23.01
C TYR A 362 27.17 -13.48 24.17
N ASN A 363 27.15 -14.01 25.39
CA ASN A 363 26.70 -13.30 26.60
C ASN A 363 27.32 -11.93 26.90
N ASN A 364 28.46 -11.60 26.28
CA ASN A 364 29.20 -10.39 26.55
C ASN A 364 29.55 -9.61 25.27
N TRP A 365 29.09 -10.05 24.10
CA TRP A 365 29.26 -9.27 22.87
C TRP A 365 27.99 -8.47 22.59
N GLY A 366 28.11 -7.47 21.71
CA GLY A 366 26.93 -6.79 21.20
C GLY A 366 26.21 -7.59 20.12
N PRO A 367 25.53 -6.91 19.18
CA PRO A 367 24.88 -7.58 18.06
C PRO A 367 25.90 -8.27 17.16
N ILE A 368 25.58 -9.48 16.70
CA ILE A 368 26.38 -10.23 15.72
C ILE A 368 25.47 -10.78 14.63
N PHE A 369 25.66 -10.26 13.42
CA PHE A 369 25.06 -10.74 12.19
C PHE A 369 26.10 -11.53 11.39
N GLY A 370 25.80 -12.79 11.11
CA GLY A 370 26.68 -13.70 10.40
C GLY A 370 27.87 -14.17 11.24
N ALA A 371 28.12 -15.48 11.25
CA ALA A 371 29.32 -16.07 11.85
C ALA A 371 29.62 -17.43 11.19
N TYR A 372 30.88 -17.84 11.06
CA TYR A 372 31.19 -19.18 10.52
C TYR A 372 32.04 -20.05 11.44
N ASN A 373 32.92 -19.49 12.29
CA ASN A 373 33.73 -20.30 13.21
C ASN A 373 34.18 -19.51 14.45
N SER A 374 34.29 -20.15 15.61
CA SER A 374 34.78 -19.53 16.86
C SER A 374 36.29 -19.23 16.87
N LEU A 375 37.04 -19.73 15.89
CA LEU A 375 38.50 -19.59 15.80
C LEU A 375 38.97 -18.42 14.92
N ALA A 376 38.10 -17.90 14.04
CA ALA A 376 38.37 -16.71 13.24
C ALA A 376 37.32 -15.66 13.62
N MET A 377 37.73 -14.41 13.85
CA MET A 377 36.83 -13.29 14.15
C MET A 377 36.01 -12.86 12.91
N SER A 378 35.51 -13.81 12.11
CA SER A 378 34.76 -13.54 10.89
C SER A 378 33.27 -13.40 11.17
N ASN A 379 32.70 -12.31 10.67
CA ASN A 379 31.32 -11.89 10.88
C ASN A 379 30.89 -10.92 9.75
N ASN A 380 29.60 -10.83 9.46
CA ASN A 380 29.12 -9.84 8.49
C ASN A 380 28.93 -8.45 9.11
N LEU A 381 28.59 -8.41 10.41
CA LEU A 381 28.60 -7.20 11.23
C LEU A 381 28.60 -7.62 12.69
N ALA A 382 29.57 -7.18 13.48
CA ALA A 382 29.64 -7.51 14.89
C ALA A 382 30.18 -6.36 15.75
N MET A 383 29.64 -6.25 16.96
CA MET A 383 30.21 -5.48 18.05
C MET A 383 30.79 -6.41 19.11
N ASN A 384 32.07 -6.26 19.42
CA ASN A 384 32.71 -7.08 20.45
C ASN A 384 32.36 -6.62 21.88
N GLN A 385 32.92 -7.31 22.87
CA GLN A 385 32.64 -7.04 24.28
C GLN A 385 33.06 -5.65 24.78
N ASN A 386 33.98 -4.98 24.09
CA ASN A 386 34.48 -3.65 24.43
C ASN A 386 33.79 -2.54 23.60
N GLY A 387 32.83 -2.88 22.75
CA GLY A 387 32.16 -1.93 21.87
C GLY A 387 32.86 -1.66 20.54
N GLU A 388 33.89 -2.44 20.18
CA GLU A 388 34.58 -2.28 18.90
C GLU A 388 33.80 -3.00 17.78
N TRP A 389 33.65 -2.32 16.64
CA TRP A 389 32.88 -2.82 15.50
C TRP A 389 33.76 -3.40 14.41
N SER A 390 33.27 -4.47 13.78
CA SER A 390 33.93 -5.11 12.65
C SER A 390 32.93 -5.69 11.65
N SER A 391 33.41 -5.89 10.42
CA SER A 391 32.72 -6.60 9.35
C SER A 391 33.78 -7.35 8.55
N ILE A 392 34.00 -8.62 8.85
CA ILE A 392 34.98 -9.47 8.16
C ILE A 392 34.24 -10.72 7.67
N PRO A 393 33.50 -10.63 6.54
CA PRO A 393 32.59 -11.68 6.11
C PRO A 393 33.30 -13.04 6.00
N PRO A 394 32.74 -14.12 6.57
CA PRO A 394 33.31 -15.45 6.41
C PRO A 394 33.09 -15.98 4.98
N ILE A 395 33.88 -16.99 4.61
CA ILE A 395 33.65 -17.77 3.38
C ILE A 395 33.30 -19.20 3.81
N PRO A 396 32.06 -19.68 3.60
CA PRO A 396 30.89 -18.97 3.02
C PRO A 396 30.25 -17.95 4.00
N SER A 397 29.61 -16.92 3.44
CA SER A 397 29.06 -15.79 4.18
C SER A 397 27.56 -15.94 4.46
N SER A 398 27.07 -15.47 5.62
CA SER A 398 25.63 -15.52 5.93
C SER A 398 24.84 -14.39 5.25
N TYR A 399 25.50 -13.30 4.86
CA TYR A 399 24.93 -12.14 4.17
C TYR A 399 25.81 -11.76 2.97
N PRO A 400 25.30 -11.02 1.96
CA PRO A 400 26.15 -10.47 0.91
C PRO A 400 27.14 -9.44 1.48
N ASP A 401 28.25 -9.23 0.76
CA ASP A 401 29.18 -8.15 1.07
C ASP A 401 28.58 -6.81 0.63
N LEU A 402 28.33 -5.92 1.60
CA LEU A 402 27.82 -4.57 1.35
C LEU A 402 28.95 -3.53 1.27
N ASN A 403 30.22 -3.96 1.29
CA ASN A 403 31.41 -3.11 1.42
C ASN A 403 31.42 -2.30 2.74
N ILE A 404 31.00 -2.93 3.85
CA ILE A 404 31.12 -2.34 5.19
C ILE A 404 32.60 -2.36 5.60
N PRO A 405 33.16 -1.29 6.20
CA PRO A 405 34.55 -1.28 6.64
C PRO A 405 34.89 -2.44 7.58
N ASN A 406 36.09 -3.02 7.42
CA ASN A 406 36.49 -4.23 8.16
C ASN A 406 36.56 -4.03 9.68
N LYS A 407 37.05 -2.86 10.11
CA LYS A 407 37.10 -2.41 11.51
C LYS A 407 36.83 -0.92 11.51
N PHE A 408 35.97 -0.45 12.40
CA PHE A 408 35.60 0.96 12.47
C PHE A 408 35.15 1.36 13.87
N GLU A 409 35.26 2.64 14.16
CA GLU A 409 34.67 3.28 15.33
C GLU A 409 33.31 3.89 14.96
N ILE A 410 32.47 4.12 15.97
CA ILE A 410 31.16 4.72 15.82
C ILE A 410 31.04 5.99 16.66
N ASP A 411 30.25 6.96 16.19
CA ASP A 411 29.86 8.13 16.98
C ASP A 411 28.86 7.74 18.07
N ASP A 412 27.82 7.00 17.66
CA ASP A 412 26.76 6.47 18.53
C ASP A 412 26.11 5.25 17.88
N TYR A 413 25.37 4.46 18.67
CA TYR A 413 24.47 3.42 18.17
C TYR A 413 23.17 3.37 18.96
N GLU A 414 22.10 2.99 18.30
CA GLU A 414 20.78 2.85 18.86
C GLU A 414 20.19 1.49 18.53
N VAL A 415 19.42 0.95 19.47
CA VAL A 415 18.69 -0.31 19.31
C VAL A 415 17.22 -0.06 19.56
N PHE A 416 16.38 -0.41 18.59
CA PHE A 416 14.93 -0.28 18.69
C PHE A 416 14.28 -1.66 18.71
N GLN A 417 13.37 -1.88 19.66
CA GLN A 417 12.45 -3.00 19.63
C GLN A 417 11.42 -2.79 18.53
N VAL A 418 11.18 -3.82 17.72
CA VAL A 418 10.15 -3.81 16.68
C VAL A 418 8.94 -4.58 17.20
N ILE A 419 7.88 -3.85 17.56
CA ILE A 419 6.67 -4.41 18.17
C ILE A 419 5.56 -4.41 17.14
N LYS A 420 4.98 -5.57 16.83
CA LYS A 420 3.81 -5.64 15.97
C LYS A 420 2.58 -5.11 16.73
N LYS A 421 1.89 -4.11 16.18
CA LYS A 421 0.63 -3.55 16.69
C LYS A 421 -0.54 -4.51 16.46
#